data_AF-A0A6L3W046-F1
#
_entry.id   AF-A0A6L3W046-F1
#
_cell.length_a   1.000
_cell.length_b   1.000
_cell.length_c   1.000
_cell.angle_alpha   90.00
_cell.angle_beta   90.00
_cell.angle_gamma   90.00
#
_symmetry.space_group_name_H-M   'P 1'
#
loop_
_entity.id
_entity.type
_entity.pdbx_description
1 polymer ?
#
loop_
_entity_poly.entity_id
_entity_poly.type
_entity_poly.pdbx_seq_one_letter_code
_entity_poly.pdbx_strand_id
1 'polypeptide(L)'
;MRSHPRRYAYLALGAFLVLAAFGSETSHPSRAAAAHAPATDARPVTAPSSTFVPPTAAKPGHRTWYVSAAAASGGDGTRRAPFNALLQAQGWSAPGDTIAILPAGRPLDGGITLKPGQTLVGEGPAVTSPAAPADAPTITNTSGFSNGGNAVVLADGTTVRNLVVADAYRSGVYGANVTGVRVTGNDVHGQNTSCGVGIHIFPFRTYASAGLPNGWAGIMIDNTSRSARGRIDGNHVHDAACGDGIDLRLAGTARFDAALSGNKVAGLREGTAHGLRSVLAVGIQTADSSRLSARIDDTTVTGIGSAGADPEGLFANIGGSSTADIRVDRFSADAIRGGFSANGAEFVLMQESARANIKVTHSSFTNVTGDVIEALTFGRGQRLVLDLDDVTAAHAALPSGAAFDRGLQWPFYNTASCLVISNTSPEFEDGGGNTISTSVTNSRLTDCVAGIVDATRRSQRETTLTVRGSAVTGNRQANLYIRNSAPVTAVQSAAEPALGSPTAGRLGRLAVKVRDTDLGGATNGPAAYAYQVPGTVRSTTIDLGTQHDPGRNDLSGGHGSAELTSVPVRADGNWWGRPDGPEPTGLVLTGDASITHEDPLAGPPS
;
A
#
# COMPACT_ATOMS: atom_id res chain seq x y z
N MET A 1 44.63 49.69 26.41
CA MET A 1 44.98 48.30 26.77
C MET A 1 43.84 47.76 27.62
N ARG A 2 43.12 46.67 27.34
CA ARG A 2 43.10 45.67 26.27
C ARG A 2 41.64 45.39 25.94
N SER A 3 41.34 45.36 24.65
CA SER A 3 40.10 44.91 24.04
C SER A 3 40.04 43.38 24.04
N HIS A 4 38.88 42.81 24.39
CA HIS A 4 38.59 41.40 24.14
C HIS A 4 37.70 41.26 22.90
N PRO A 5 38.07 40.43 21.91
CA PRO A 5 37.33 40.32 20.66
C PRO A 5 36.19 39.30 20.79
N ARG A 6 35.01 39.66 20.25
CA ARG A 6 33.93 38.72 19.96
C ARG A 6 34.33 37.87 18.76
N ARG A 7 34.40 36.54 18.96
CA ARG A 7 34.56 35.57 17.88
C ARG A 7 33.19 35.36 17.21
N TYR A 8 33.10 35.72 15.93
CA TYR A 8 32.02 35.26 15.05
C TYR A 8 32.35 33.83 14.62
N ALA A 9 31.50 32.87 14.97
CA ALA A 9 31.52 31.54 14.40
C ALA A 9 30.68 31.56 13.12
N TYR A 10 31.34 31.38 11.97
CA TYR A 10 30.69 31.08 10.70
C TYR A 10 30.17 29.64 10.77
N LEU A 11 28.85 29.47 10.87
CA LEU A 11 28.18 28.19 10.60
C LEU A 11 27.97 28.11 9.08
N ALA A 12 28.76 27.26 8.42
CA ALA A 12 28.57 26.90 7.03
C ALA A 12 27.36 25.95 6.93
N LEU A 13 26.22 26.47 6.46
CA LEU A 13 25.11 25.66 5.97
C LEU A 13 25.50 25.12 4.58
N GLY A 14 25.91 23.86 4.51
CA GLY A 14 26.00 23.12 3.25
C GLY A 14 24.66 22.43 2.96
N ALA A 15 23.75 23.13 2.29
CA ALA A 15 22.56 22.52 1.71
C ALA A 15 22.92 21.92 0.34
N PHE A 16 22.93 20.59 0.23
CA PHE A 16 23.00 19.88 -1.04
C PHE A 16 21.65 20.02 -1.74
N LEU A 17 21.60 20.90 -2.74
CA LEU A 17 20.49 21.05 -3.67
C LEU A 17 20.73 20.06 -4.82
N VAL A 18 20.02 18.93 -4.83
CA VAL A 18 19.99 18.01 -5.98
C VAL A 18 18.96 18.55 -6.97
N LEU A 19 19.42 19.33 -7.96
CA LEU A 19 18.62 19.63 -9.15
C LEU A 19 18.65 18.41 -10.08
N ALA A 20 17.52 17.71 -10.18
CA ALA A 20 17.27 16.82 -11.31
C ALA A 20 16.78 17.66 -12.49
N ALA A 21 17.55 17.72 -13.57
CA ALA A 21 17.18 18.38 -14.81
C ALA A 21 16.15 17.51 -15.56
N PHE A 22 14.94 18.04 -15.77
CA PHE A 22 13.94 17.45 -16.63
C PHE A 22 14.15 17.94 -18.07
N GLY A 23 14.50 17.02 -18.98
CA GLY A 23 14.42 17.25 -20.42
C GLY A 23 12.99 17.00 -20.90
N SER A 24 12.37 18.01 -21.52
CA SER A 24 11.03 17.92 -22.08
C SER A 24 11.06 17.31 -23.49
N GLU A 25 10.59 16.08 -23.66
CA GLU A 25 10.17 15.56 -24.96
C GLU A 25 8.64 15.59 -25.04
N THR A 26 8.13 16.29 -26.06
CA THR A 26 6.71 16.40 -26.37
C THR A 26 6.27 15.16 -27.18
N SER A 27 5.36 14.35 -26.62
CA SER A 27 4.68 13.29 -27.36
C SER A 27 3.19 13.20 -27.03
N HIS A 28 2.39 12.95 -28.07
CA HIS A 28 0.92 12.90 -28.09
C HIS A 28 0.33 11.73 -27.29
N PRO A 29 -0.96 11.81 -26.84
CA PRO A 29 -1.58 10.79 -26.00
C PRO A 29 -1.85 9.51 -26.80
N SER A 30 -1.03 8.49 -26.58
CA SER A 30 -1.27 7.11 -27.03
C SER A 30 -2.03 6.32 -25.96
N ARG A 31 -2.88 5.39 -26.41
CA ARG A 31 -3.56 4.39 -25.57
C ARG A 31 -2.57 3.79 -24.57
N ALA A 32 -2.97 3.69 -23.29
CA ALA A 32 -2.20 3.00 -22.27
C ALA A 32 -1.90 1.57 -22.76
N ALA A 33 -0.66 1.35 -23.17
CA ALA A 33 -0.17 0.01 -23.41
C ALA A 33 -0.06 -0.64 -22.03
N ALA A 34 -0.88 -1.66 -21.77
CA ALA A 34 -0.51 -2.68 -20.79
C ALA A 34 0.93 -3.07 -21.12
N ALA A 35 1.86 -2.86 -20.18
CA ALA A 35 3.27 -3.14 -20.38
C ALA A 35 3.41 -4.64 -20.71
N HIS A 36 3.51 -4.95 -22.01
CA HIS A 36 4.10 -6.19 -22.45
C HIS A 36 5.53 -6.18 -21.94
N ALA A 37 5.90 -7.22 -21.19
CA ALA A 37 7.28 -7.46 -20.80
C ALA A 37 8.17 -7.28 -22.04
N PRO A 38 9.23 -6.45 -21.99
CA PRO A 38 10.09 -6.24 -23.15
C PRO A 38 10.72 -7.58 -23.54
N ALA A 39 10.48 -8.02 -24.77
CA ALA A 39 11.22 -9.11 -25.36
C ALA A 39 12.66 -8.62 -25.58
N THR A 40 13.57 -8.98 -24.67
CA THR A 40 14.99 -8.67 -24.81
C THR A 40 15.60 -9.60 -25.85
N ASP A 41 16.04 -9.01 -26.96
CA ASP A 41 16.78 -9.67 -28.04
C ASP A 41 18.22 -9.92 -27.59
N ALA A 42 18.44 -11.04 -26.89
CA ALA A 42 19.75 -11.47 -26.43
C ALA A 42 20.39 -12.40 -27.48
N ARG A 43 21.45 -11.91 -28.15
CA ARG A 43 22.30 -12.76 -28.98
C ARG A 43 23.01 -13.79 -28.09
N PRO A 44 22.91 -15.11 -28.37
CA PRO A 44 23.50 -16.14 -27.54
C PRO A 44 25.03 -16.14 -27.68
N VAL A 45 25.73 -16.01 -26.56
CA VAL A 45 27.15 -16.37 -26.46
C VAL A 45 27.22 -17.89 -26.30
N THR A 46 27.80 -18.58 -27.28
CA THR A 46 27.92 -20.05 -27.29
C THR A 46 28.93 -20.52 -26.24
N ALA A 47 28.43 -20.94 -25.08
CA ALA A 47 29.17 -21.77 -24.13
C ALA A 47 29.23 -23.23 -24.63
N PRO A 48 30.25 -24.03 -24.25
CA PRO A 48 30.36 -25.42 -24.68
C PRO A 48 29.16 -26.25 -24.19
N SER A 49 28.38 -26.76 -25.15
CA SER A 49 27.22 -27.60 -24.92
C SER A 49 27.62 -28.96 -24.37
N SER A 50 27.47 -29.16 -23.06
CA SER A 50 27.31 -30.50 -22.51
C SER A 50 25.98 -31.06 -23.02
N THR A 51 26.03 -32.07 -23.89
CA THR A 51 24.86 -32.74 -24.44
C THR A 51 24.16 -33.56 -23.36
N PHE A 52 23.26 -32.90 -22.64
CA PHE A 52 22.29 -33.58 -21.80
C PHE A 52 21.28 -34.29 -22.70
N VAL A 53 21.34 -35.62 -22.74
CA VAL A 53 20.32 -36.45 -23.39
C VAL A 53 19.28 -36.81 -22.33
N PRO A 54 18.07 -36.24 -22.36
CA PRO A 54 17.01 -36.67 -21.47
C PRO A 54 16.65 -38.13 -21.78
N PRO A 55 16.39 -38.97 -20.78
CA PRO A 55 15.92 -40.33 -21.00
C PRO A 55 14.56 -40.33 -21.71
N THR A 56 14.33 -41.40 -22.46
CA THR A 56 13.04 -41.74 -23.07
C THR A 56 11.92 -41.82 -22.02
N ALA A 57 10.83 -41.11 -22.29
CA ALA A 57 9.52 -41.07 -21.62
C ALA A 57 9.44 -41.65 -20.18
N ALA A 58 9.29 -40.76 -19.20
CA ALA A 58 9.00 -41.13 -17.81
C ALA A 58 7.81 -42.10 -17.71
N LYS A 59 7.98 -43.20 -16.96
CA LYS A 59 6.91 -44.15 -16.64
C LYS A 59 5.76 -43.42 -15.92
N PRO A 60 4.48 -43.69 -16.26
CA PRO A 60 3.33 -43.10 -15.57
C PRO A 60 3.34 -43.44 -14.07
N GLY A 61 3.27 -42.42 -13.22
CA GLY A 61 3.17 -42.53 -11.76
C GLY A 61 3.80 -41.32 -11.08
N HIS A 62 3.18 -40.82 -10.00
CA HIS A 62 3.75 -39.74 -9.18
C HIS A 62 5.10 -40.18 -8.62
N ARG A 63 6.15 -39.41 -8.89
CA ARG A 63 7.50 -39.66 -8.39
C ARG A 63 7.98 -38.51 -7.52
N THR A 64 8.81 -38.86 -6.55
CA THR A 64 9.58 -37.89 -5.77
C THR A 64 11.02 -37.90 -6.26
N TRP A 65 11.50 -36.73 -6.68
CA TRP A 65 12.88 -36.49 -7.11
C TRP A 65 13.61 -35.73 -6.00
N TYR A 66 14.76 -36.23 -5.58
CA TYR A 66 15.55 -35.62 -4.52
C TYR A 66 16.70 -34.81 -5.11
N VAL A 67 16.91 -33.61 -4.58
CA VAL A 67 18.00 -32.70 -4.97
C VAL A 67 18.73 -32.26 -3.72
N SER A 68 20.07 -32.25 -3.74
CA SER A 68 20.88 -31.75 -2.63
C SER A 68 22.12 -31.05 -3.17
N ALA A 69 22.45 -29.89 -2.60
CA ALA A 69 23.72 -29.25 -2.91
C ALA A 69 24.93 -30.04 -2.37
N ALA A 70 24.73 -30.99 -1.45
CA ALA A 70 25.79 -31.88 -0.98
C ALA A 70 26.01 -33.12 -1.87
N ALA A 71 25.15 -33.34 -2.87
CA ALA A 71 25.22 -34.52 -3.73
C ALA A 71 26.42 -34.47 -4.69
N ALA A 72 27.00 -35.64 -4.96
CA ALA A 72 27.96 -35.80 -6.05
C ALA A 72 27.30 -35.60 -7.42
N SER A 73 28.10 -35.28 -8.44
CA SER A 73 27.62 -35.23 -9.81
C SER A 73 27.14 -36.62 -10.29
N GLY A 74 26.14 -36.64 -11.16
CA GLY A 74 25.64 -37.88 -11.76
C GLY A 74 24.64 -38.67 -10.91
N GLY A 75 24.09 -38.09 -9.85
CA GLY A 75 22.97 -38.69 -9.12
C GLY A 75 21.78 -39.01 -10.04
N ASP A 76 21.00 -40.02 -9.67
CA ASP A 76 19.83 -40.50 -10.41
C ASP A 76 18.51 -39.89 -9.92
N GLY A 77 18.58 -38.98 -8.93
CA GLY A 77 17.44 -38.30 -8.34
C GLY A 77 16.70 -39.13 -7.29
N THR A 78 17.19 -40.32 -6.95
CA THR A 78 16.71 -41.07 -5.79
C THR A 78 17.21 -40.42 -4.49
N ARG A 79 16.60 -40.74 -3.35
CA ARG A 79 17.06 -40.22 -2.05
C ARG A 79 18.50 -40.61 -1.70
N ARG A 80 18.99 -41.75 -2.21
CA ARG A 80 20.36 -42.26 -1.96
C ARG A 80 21.39 -41.66 -2.90
N ALA A 81 20.99 -41.29 -4.12
CA ALA A 81 21.82 -40.62 -5.09
C ALA A 81 21.06 -39.39 -5.65
N PRO A 82 20.81 -38.37 -4.82
CA PRO A 82 20.05 -37.19 -5.23
C PRO A 82 20.74 -36.46 -6.38
N PHE A 83 19.96 -35.73 -7.18
CA PHE A 83 20.52 -34.79 -8.13
C PHE A 83 21.32 -33.71 -7.38
N ASN A 84 22.36 -33.19 -8.02
CA ASN A 84 23.16 -32.10 -7.45
C ASN A 84 22.81 -30.72 -8.02
N ALA A 85 21.80 -30.65 -8.89
CA ALA A 85 21.33 -29.42 -9.53
C ALA A 85 19.82 -29.43 -9.79
N LEU A 86 19.17 -28.26 -9.63
CA LEU A 86 17.75 -28.07 -9.91
C LEU A 86 17.39 -28.34 -11.38
N LEU A 87 18.28 -27.99 -12.32
CA LEU A 87 18.08 -28.21 -13.74
C LEU A 87 17.88 -29.70 -14.09
N GLN A 88 18.56 -30.61 -13.37
CA GLN A 88 18.37 -32.05 -13.56
C GLN A 88 16.97 -32.46 -13.10
N ALA A 89 16.54 -32.08 -11.90
CA ALA A 89 15.19 -32.36 -11.42
C ALA A 89 14.11 -31.79 -12.35
N GLN A 90 14.31 -30.57 -12.85
CA GLN A 90 13.42 -29.95 -13.83
C GLN A 90 13.33 -30.77 -15.13
N GLY A 91 14.46 -31.26 -15.65
CA GLY A 91 14.51 -32.07 -16.87
C GLY A 91 13.87 -33.45 -16.71
N TRP A 92 14.08 -34.11 -15.56
CA TRP A 92 13.66 -35.49 -15.32
C TRP A 92 12.23 -35.64 -14.80
N SER A 93 11.72 -34.64 -14.08
CA SER A 93 10.37 -34.70 -13.49
C SER A 93 9.25 -34.55 -14.52
N ALA A 94 8.09 -35.13 -14.24
CA ALA A 94 6.85 -34.96 -15.00
C ALA A 94 5.88 -33.99 -14.29
N PRO A 95 4.87 -33.43 -14.99
CA PRO A 95 3.75 -32.76 -14.32
C PRO A 95 3.15 -33.63 -13.20
N GLY A 96 2.81 -33.02 -12.06
CA GLY A 96 2.29 -33.73 -10.89
C GLY A 96 3.34 -34.40 -9.98
N ASP A 97 4.61 -34.43 -10.36
CA ASP A 97 5.69 -34.96 -9.51
C ASP A 97 6.01 -34.05 -8.32
N THR A 98 6.69 -34.64 -7.33
CA THR A 98 7.30 -33.90 -6.21
C THR A 98 8.80 -33.78 -6.43
N ILE A 99 9.34 -32.58 -6.19
CA ILE A 99 10.78 -32.30 -6.13
C ILE A 99 11.10 -31.92 -4.68
N ALA A 100 11.87 -32.77 -4.01
CA ALA A 100 12.26 -32.64 -2.62
C ALA A 100 13.70 -32.13 -2.50
N ILE A 101 13.87 -30.94 -1.94
CA ILE A 101 15.18 -30.34 -1.67
C ILE A 101 15.65 -30.82 -0.30
N LEU A 102 16.78 -31.52 -0.27
CA LEU A 102 17.38 -32.01 0.96
C LEU A 102 18.21 -30.90 1.64
N PRO A 103 18.24 -30.87 2.98
CA PRO A 103 19.16 -30.06 3.76
C PRO A 103 20.60 -30.14 3.27
N ALA A 104 21.27 -28.98 3.16
CA ALA A 104 22.67 -28.85 2.78
C ALA A 104 23.23 -27.50 3.26
N GLY A 105 24.52 -27.44 3.61
CA GLY A 105 25.17 -26.20 4.07
C GLY A 105 25.43 -25.14 3.00
N ARG A 106 24.84 -25.26 1.80
CA ARG A 106 24.95 -24.28 0.71
C ARG A 106 23.69 -24.33 -0.18
N PRO A 107 23.30 -23.22 -0.82
CA PRO A 107 22.12 -23.18 -1.67
C PRO A 107 22.32 -23.93 -3.00
N LEU A 108 21.22 -24.43 -3.55
CA LEU A 108 21.15 -24.84 -4.96
C LEU A 108 20.87 -23.61 -5.83
N ASP A 109 21.80 -23.27 -6.73
CA ASP A 109 21.69 -22.11 -7.61
C ASP A 109 21.12 -22.45 -9.00
N GLY A 110 20.63 -21.43 -9.70
CA GLY A 110 20.09 -21.47 -11.06
C GLY A 110 18.56 -21.41 -11.15
N GLY A 111 17.86 -21.46 -10.02
CA GLY A 111 16.41 -21.49 -9.93
C GLY A 111 15.74 -22.71 -10.57
N ILE A 112 14.42 -22.75 -10.56
CA ILE A 112 13.62 -23.85 -11.12
C ILE A 112 12.29 -23.36 -11.71
N THR A 113 11.91 -23.91 -12.87
CA THR A 113 10.58 -23.78 -13.46
C THR A 113 9.77 -25.05 -13.21
N LEU A 114 8.65 -24.90 -12.50
CA LEU A 114 7.75 -26.01 -12.19
C LEU A 114 6.82 -26.33 -13.37
N LYS A 115 6.42 -27.60 -13.46
CA LYS A 115 5.41 -28.10 -14.38
C LYS A 115 4.04 -28.17 -13.69
N PRO A 116 2.93 -28.23 -14.45
CA PRO A 116 1.61 -28.25 -13.86
C PRO A 116 1.44 -29.34 -12.78
N GLY A 117 0.81 -28.99 -11.67
CA GLY A 117 0.54 -29.89 -10.54
C GLY A 117 1.75 -30.31 -9.71
N GLN A 118 2.96 -29.83 -10.03
CA GLN A 118 4.16 -30.22 -9.28
C GLN A 118 4.21 -29.62 -7.88
N THR A 119 4.87 -30.34 -6.97
CA THR A 119 5.20 -29.84 -5.63
C THR A 119 6.71 -29.66 -5.50
N LEU A 120 7.15 -28.46 -5.15
CA LEU A 120 8.51 -28.20 -4.69
C LEU A 120 8.48 -28.08 -3.16
N VAL A 121 9.26 -28.92 -2.48
CA VAL A 121 9.26 -29.00 -1.02
C VAL A 121 10.68 -29.07 -0.48
N GLY A 122 10.98 -28.28 0.54
CA GLY A 122 12.17 -28.50 1.35
C GLY A 122 11.91 -29.55 2.44
N GLU A 123 12.82 -30.51 2.54
CA GLU A 123 12.82 -31.53 3.58
C GLU A 123 13.45 -31.01 4.88
N GLY A 124 13.06 -31.59 6.01
CA GLY A 124 13.54 -31.19 7.33
C GLY A 124 12.54 -30.33 8.12
N PRO A 125 12.99 -29.66 9.20
CA PRO A 125 12.16 -28.81 10.03
C PRO A 125 11.54 -27.63 9.29
N ALA A 126 10.58 -26.96 9.93
CA ALA A 126 9.99 -25.73 9.40
C ALA A 126 11.02 -24.61 9.27
N VAL A 127 11.18 -24.06 8.07
CA VAL A 127 12.17 -23.00 7.76
C VAL A 127 11.79 -21.63 8.31
N THR A 128 10.50 -21.37 8.58
CA THR A 128 10.02 -20.10 9.15
C THR A 128 10.12 -20.05 10.69
N SER A 129 10.75 -21.05 11.30
CA SER A 129 11.02 -21.07 12.74
C SER A 129 12.23 -20.20 13.06
N PRO A 130 12.26 -19.48 14.21
CA PRO A 130 13.43 -18.71 14.66
C PRO A 130 14.73 -19.52 14.78
N ALA A 131 14.65 -20.86 14.82
CA ALA A 131 15.77 -21.78 14.91
C ALA A 131 16.01 -22.54 13.58
N ALA A 132 15.78 -21.91 12.43
CA ALA A 132 16.04 -22.52 11.13
C ALA A 132 17.48 -23.08 11.09
N PRO A 133 17.67 -24.36 10.72
CA PRO A 133 19.00 -24.96 10.68
C PRO A 133 19.92 -24.28 9.66
N ALA A 134 21.23 -24.23 9.94
CA ALA A 134 22.21 -23.70 9.00
C ALA A 134 22.29 -24.51 7.69
N ASP A 135 21.80 -25.74 7.70
CA ASP A 135 21.68 -26.63 6.55
C ASP A 135 20.27 -26.69 5.97
N ALA A 136 19.41 -25.69 6.21
CA ALA A 136 18.06 -25.64 5.66
C ALA A 136 18.03 -25.91 4.13
N PRO A 137 16.91 -26.43 3.59
CA PRO A 137 16.74 -26.70 2.16
C PRO A 137 16.66 -25.39 1.36
N THR A 138 17.82 -24.86 1.00
CA THR A 138 17.96 -23.53 0.39
C THR A 138 18.13 -23.59 -1.12
N ILE A 139 17.40 -22.73 -1.82
CA ILE A 139 17.58 -22.46 -3.26
C ILE A 139 17.86 -20.97 -3.50
N THR A 140 18.52 -20.67 -4.61
CA THR A 140 18.80 -19.31 -5.07
C THR A 140 18.78 -19.25 -6.60
N ASN A 141 18.81 -18.05 -7.14
CA ASN A 141 19.10 -17.82 -8.55
C ASN A 141 19.88 -16.51 -8.70
N THR A 142 21.21 -16.62 -8.71
CA THR A 142 22.11 -15.46 -8.76
C THR A 142 22.24 -14.83 -10.16
N SER A 143 21.60 -15.42 -11.17
CA SER A 143 21.79 -15.08 -12.58
C SER A 143 20.48 -14.66 -13.26
N GLY A 144 20.50 -13.51 -13.94
CA GLY A 144 19.38 -13.07 -14.79
C GLY A 144 19.12 -13.96 -16.02
N PHE A 145 20.07 -14.82 -16.40
CA PHE A 145 19.95 -15.67 -17.59
C PHE A 145 19.06 -16.90 -17.37
N SER A 146 19.13 -17.51 -16.20
CA SER A 146 18.36 -18.72 -15.87
C SER A 146 17.00 -18.33 -15.34
N ASN A 147 15.91 -18.89 -15.88
CA ASN A 147 14.54 -18.62 -15.42
C ASN A 147 14.18 -17.11 -15.33
N GLY A 148 14.86 -16.28 -16.13
CA GLY A 148 14.74 -14.82 -16.07
C GLY A 148 15.10 -14.20 -14.72
N GLY A 149 15.98 -14.83 -13.93
CA GLY A 149 16.40 -14.37 -12.61
C GLY A 149 15.52 -14.79 -11.43
N ASN A 150 14.43 -15.53 -11.68
CA ASN A 150 13.54 -15.98 -10.60
C ASN A 150 14.05 -17.28 -9.98
N ALA A 151 14.00 -17.41 -8.65
CA ALA A 151 14.39 -18.66 -7.99
C ALA A 151 13.36 -19.77 -8.21
N VAL A 152 12.06 -19.46 -8.21
CA VAL A 152 10.98 -20.40 -8.57
C VAL A 152 10.03 -19.75 -9.57
N VAL A 153 9.77 -20.43 -10.69
CA VAL A 153 8.71 -20.08 -11.65
C VAL A 153 7.58 -21.08 -11.53
N LEU A 154 6.39 -20.59 -11.21
CA LEU A 154 5.18 -21.39 -10.98
C LEU A 154 4.51 -21.81 -12.29
N ALA A 155 3.80 -22.93 -12.22
CA ALA A 155 2.82 -23.37 -13.20
C ALA A 155 1.46 -23.64 -12.52
N ASP A 156 0.44 -23.97 -13.31
CA ASP A 156 -0.88 -24.27 -12.80
C ASP A 156 -0.87 -25.42 -11.77
N GLY A 157 -1.59 -25.27 -10.67
CA GLY A 157 -1.76 -26.29 -9.64
C GLY A 157 -0.49 -26.59 -8.84
N THR A 158 0.55 -25.77 -8.96
CA THR A 158 1.82 -26.02 -8.26
C THR A 158 1.76 -25.67 -6.78
N THR A 159 2.57 -26.35 -5.98
CA THR A 159 2.77 -26.06 -4.55
C THR A 159 4.25 -25.83 -4.27
N VAL A 160 4.59 -24.76 -3.56
CA VAL A 160 5.94 -24.43 -3.09
C VAL A 160 5.90 -24.32 -1.58
N ARG A 161 6.66 -25.15 -0.85
CA ARG A 161 6.61 -25.13 0.61
C ARG A 161 7.90 -25.49 1.32
N ASN A 162 8.08 -24.93 2.51
CA ASN A 162 9.18 -25.25 3.43
C ASN A 162 10.58 -25.07 2.82
N LEU A 163 10.79 -24.02 2.03
CA LEU A 163 12.08 -23.69 1.43
C LEU A 163 12.62 -22.39 2.01
N VAL A 164 13.95 -22.30 2.08
CA VAL A 164 14.63 -21.00 2.09
C VAL A 164 14.90 -20.61 0.64
N VAL A 165 14.44 -19.43 0.25
CA VAL A 165 14.66 -18.84 -1.08
C VAL A 165 15.45 -17.56 -0.89
N ALA A 166 16.76 -17.62 -1.15
CA ALA A 166 17.69 -16.56 -0.84
C ALA A 166 18.22 -15.86 -2.11
N ASP A 167 18.46 -14.56 -2.02
CA ASP A 167 19.32 -13.78 -2.92
C ASP A 167 18.99 -13.92 -4.42
N ALA A 168 17.70 -14.06 -4.75
CA ALA A 168 17.26 -14.16 -6.14
C ALA A 168 17.59 -12.87 -6.92
N TYR A 169 18.09 -13.02 -8.14
CA TYR A 169 18.38 -11.92 -9.05
C TYR A 169 17.14 -11.03 -9.29
N ARG A 170 15.96 -11.65 -9.41
CA ARG A 170 14.63 -11.02 -9.44
C ARG A 170 13.75 -11.55 -8.30
N SER A 171 12.62 -12.19 -8.58
CA SER A 171 11.72 -12.69 -7.55
C SER A 171 12.19 -14.01 -6.93
N GLY A 172 11.85 -14.20 -5.65
CA GLY A 172 11.96 -15.51 -5.01
C GLY A 172 11.00 -16.52 -5.65
N VAL A 173 9.71 -16.20 -5.67
CA VAL A 173 8.66 -17.02 -6.29
C VAL A 173 7.83 -16.16 -7.25
N TYR A 174 7.73 -16.58 -8.51
CA TYR A 174 7.02 -15.85 -9.56
C TYR A 174 6.00 -16.74 -10.28
N GLY A 175 4.78 -16.24 -10.46
CA GLY A 175 3.76 -16.90 -11.28
C GLY A 175 3.15 -15.95 -12.30
N ALA A 176 3.13 -16.34 -13.57
CA ALA A 176 2.48 -15.59 -14.66
C ALA A 176 1.34 -16.41 -15.27
N ASN A 177 0.13 -15.87 -15.26
CA ASN A 177 -1.10 -16.51 -15.73
C ASN A 177 -1.29 -17.92 -15.13
N VAL A 178 -1.13 -18.03 -13.81
CA VAL A 178 -1.21 -19.30 -13.08
C VAL A 178 -2.54 -19.44 -12.33
N THR A 179 -3.03 -20.68 -12.22
CA THR A 179 -4.20 -21.02 -11.40
C THR A 179 -3.92 -22.10 -10.38
N GLY A 180 -4.61 -22.08 -9.23
CA GLY A 180 -4.56 -23.15 -8.24
C GLY A 180 -3.21 -23.28 -7.51
N VAL A 181 -2.43 -22.19 -7.46
CA VAL A 181 -1.10 -22.20 -6.84
C VAL A 181 -1.18 -22.08 -5.31
N ARG A 182 -0.22 -22.70 -4.63
CA ARG A 182 -0.03 -22.60 -3.18
C ARG A 182 1.43 -22.32 -2.84
N VAL A 183 1.70 -21.20 -2.16
CA VAL A 183 3.03 -20.83 -1.69
C VAL A 183 2.97 -20.75 -0.16
N THR A 184 3.52 -21.75 0.54
CA THR A 184 3.23 -21.93 1.96
C THR A 184 4.45 -22.22 2.83
N GLY A 185 4.62 -21.50 3.94
CA GLY A 185 5.66 -21.83 4.92
C GLY A 185 7.08 -21.69 4.41
N ASN A 186 7.34 -20.72 3.52
CA ASN A 186 8.68 -20.46 2.98
C ASN A 186 9.33 -19.28 3.71
N ASP A 187 10.65 -19.30 3.81
CA ASP A 187 11.49 -18.15 4.14
C ASP A 187 12.03 -17.60 2.81
N VAL A 188 11.76 -16.34 2.50
CA VAL A 188 12.16 -15.68 1.26
C VAL A 188 12.90 -14.40 1.63
N HIS A 189 14.16 -14.26 1.25
CA HIS A 189 14.91 -13.06 1.58
C HIS A 189 15.95 -12.67 0.53
N GLY A 190 16.40 -11.41 0.61
CA GLY A 190 17.43 -10.88 -0.27
C GLY A 190 17.03 -10.85 -1.75
N GLN A 191 15.74 -10.99 -2.08
CA GLN A 191 15.28 -10.96 -3.46
C GLN A 191 15.59 -9.61 -4.14
N ASN A 192 15.49 -9.63 -5.47
CA ASN A 192 15.78 -8.52 -6.37
C ASN A 192 17.20 -7.96 -6.21
N THR A 193 18.20 -8.84 -6.16
CA THR A 193 19.62 -8.40 -6.09
C THR A 193 20.06 -7.60 -7.31
N SER A 194 19.33 -7.70 -8.43
CA SER A 194 19.51 -6.82 -9.59
C SER A 194 19.06 -5.37 -9.36
N CYS A 195 18.26 -5.12 -8.32
CA CYS A 195 17.53 -3.87 -8.09
C CYS A 195 16.73 -3.43 -9.35
N GLY A 196 16.30 -4.39 -10.18
CA GLY A 196 15.54 -4.12 -11.38
C GLY A 196 14.10 -3.74 -11.04
N VAL A 197 13.47 -2.96 -11.92
CA VAL A 197 12.04 -2.65 -11.83
C VAL A 197 11.22 -3.92 -12.08
N GLY A 198 10.34 -4.26 -11.13
CA GLY A 198 9.41 -5.38 -11.24
C GLY A 198 7.97 -4.95 -11.55
N ILE A 199 7.55 -3.81 -11.00
CA ILE A 199 6.22 -3.24 -11.17
C ILE A 199 6.31 -1.74 -11.44
N HIS A 200 5.38 -1.25 -12.25
CA HIS A 200 5.04 0.16 -12.31
C HIS A 200 3.65 0.37 -11.70
N ILE A 201 3.63 1.05 -10.56
CA ILE A 201 2.40 1.66 -10.02
C ILE A 201 1.86 2.59 -11.10
N PHE A 202 0.55 2.55 -11.38
CA PHE A 202 -0.04 3.31 -12.49
C PHE A 202 0.30 4.80 -12.39
N PRO A 203 0.47 5.47 -13.53
CA PRO A 203 0.78 6.89 -13.55
C PRO A 203 -0.32 7.71 -12.86
N PHE A 204 0.11 8.49 -11.86
CA PHE A 204 -0.63 9.65 -11.37
C PHE A 204 -0.55 10.69 -12.48
N ARG A 205 -1.60 10.80 -13.30
CA ARG A 205 -1.63 11.68 -14.50
C ARG A 205 -1.19 13.12 -14.23
N THR A 206 -1.28 13.56 -12.98
CA THR A 206 -0.91 14.89 -12.50
C THR A 206 0.53 15.02 -12.02
N TYR A 207 1.24 13.95 -11.68
CA TYR A 207 2.52 14.03 -10.94
C TYR A 207 3.60 13.03 -11.41
N ALA A 208 3.20 11.88 -11.94
CA ALA A 208 4.12 10.84 -12.39
C ALA A 208 3.58 10.20 -13.67
N SER A 209 3.84 10.84 -14.82
CA SER A 209 3.35 10.40 -16.13
C SER A 209 3.81 9.00 -16.53
N ALA A 210 4.91 8.50 -15.96
CA ALA A 210 5.47 7.18 -16.22
C ALA A 210 5.07 6.10 -15.17
N GLY A 211 4.36 6.46 -14.10
CA GLY A 211 4.15 5.59 -12.95
C GLY A 211 5.33 5.59 -11.96
N LEU A 212 5.14 4.97 -10.79
CA LEU A 212 6.22 4.79 -9.81
C LEU A 212 6.82 3.39 -9.99
N PRO A 213 8.13 3.29 -10.30
CA PRO A 213 8.81 2.01 -10.41
C PRO A 213 9.12 1.42 -9.04
N ASN A 214 8.75 0.16 -8.82
CA ASN A 214 9.15 -0.61 -7.63
C ASN A 214 9.89 -1.88 -8.03
N GLY A 215 10.54 -2.49 -7.04
CA GLY A 215 11.36 -3.68 -7.23
C GLY A 215 10.58 -4.93 -7.64
N TRP A 216 11.30 -6.03 -7.85
CA TRP A 216 10.68 -7.36 -7.88
C TRP A 216 10.32 -7.80 -6.46
N ALA A 217 9.15 -8.43 -6.32
CA ALA A 217 8.69 -8.92 -5.02
C ALA A 217 9.29 -10.29 -4.66
N GLY A 218 9.33 -10.60 -3.37
CA GLY A 218 9.71 -11.93 -2.88
C GLY A 218 8.76 -13.00 -3.40
N ILE A 219 7.46 -12.72 -3.39
CA ILE A 219 6.41 -13.56 -3.98
C ILE A 219 5.53 -12.70 -4.88
N MET A 220 5.43 -13.01 -6.17
CA MET A 220 4.66 -12.22 -7.14
C MET A 220 3.77 -13.10 -8.02
N ILE A 221 2.49 -12.73 -8.14
CA ILE A 221 1.52 -13.38 -9.02
C ILE A 221 0.93 -12.37 -10.00
N ASP A 222 1.14 -12.60 -11.30
CA ASP A 222 0.61 -11.80 -12.40
C ASP A 222 -0.44 -12.57 -13.18
N ASN A 223 -1.62 -12.00 -13.39
CA ASN A 223 -2.67 -12.60 -14.23
C ASN A 223 -3.28 -11.57 -15.19
N THR A 224 -3.32 -11.87 -16.49
CA THR A 224 -3.83 -10.93 -17.52
C THR A 224 -5.11 -11.41 -18.22
N SER A 225 -5.44 -12.71 -18.15
CA SER A 225 -6.59 -13.26 -18.91
C SER A 225 -7.33 -14.41 -18.24
N ARG A 226 -6.83 -14.94 -17.12
CA ARG A 226 -7.36 -16.16 -16.51
C ARG A 226 -8.27 -15.89 -15.32
N SER A 227 -9.26 -16.77 -15.13
CA SER A 227 -9.98 -16.92 -13.87
C SER A 227 -9.29 -17.95 -13.00
N ALA A 228 -8.80 -17.56 -11.83
CA ALA A 228 -7.90 -18.37 -11.03
C ALA A 228 -8.09 -18.16 -9.53
N ARG A 229 -7.52 -19.07 -8.74
CA ARG A 229 -7.39 -18.92 -7.29
C ARG A 229 -5.95 -19.14 -6.87
N GLY A 230 -5.50 -18.50 -5.80
CA GLY A 230 -4.18 -18.70 -5.24
C GLY A 230 -4.15 -18.56 -3.72
N ARG A 231 -3.19 -19.23 -3.09
CA ARG A 231 -2.94 -19.14 -1.65
C ARG A 231 -1.48 -18.83 -1.36
N ILE A 232 -1.24 -17.88 -0.47
CA ILE A 232 0.08 -17.48 0.01
C ILE A 232 0.00 -17.47 1.54
N ASP A 233 0.41 -18.58 2.18
CA ASP A 233 0.12 -18.82 3.60
C ASP A 233 1.39 -19.05 4.44
N GLY A 234 1.55 -18.35 5.56
CA GLY A 234 2.59 -18.65 6.54
C GLY A 234 4.02 -18.40 6.07
N ASN A 235 4.25 -17.52 5.09
CA ASN A 235 5.59 -17.22 4.57
C ASN A 235 6.24 -16.09 5.39
N HIS A 236 7.57 -16.10 5.46
CA HIS A 236 8.37 -15.01 5.98
C HIS A 236 9.16 -14.38 4.81
N VAL A 237 8.85 -13.14 4.44
CA VAL A 237 9.50 -12.42 3.34
C VAL A 237 10.30 -11.25 3.91
N HIS A 238 11.62 -11.22 3.78
CA HIS A 238 12.41 -10.21 4.50
C HIS A 238 13.73 -9.78 3.86
N ASP A 239 14.31 -8.72 4.40
CA ASP A 239 15.70 -8.27 4.16
C ASP A 239 16.06 -8.04 2.67
N ALA A 240 15.12 -7.50 1.89
CA ALA A 240 15.38 -7.09 0.52
C ALA A 240 15.93 -5.65 0.48
N ALA A 241 17.06 -5.46 -0.21
CA ALA A 241 17.67 -4.14 -0.35
C ALA A 241 16.98 -3.23 -1.38
N CYS A 242 16.23 -3.82 -2.32
CA CYS A 242 15.61 -3.14 -3.46
C CYS A 242 14.32 -3.86 -3.91
N GLY A 243 13.60 -4.53 -3.00
CA GLY A 243 12.57 -5.50 -3.38
C GLY A 243 11.30 -5.37 -2.56
N ASP A 244 10.17 -5.66 -3.21
CA ASP A 244 8.86 -5.71 -2.59
C ASP A 244 8.66 -7.05 -1.85
N GLY A 245 7.60 -7.14 -1.05
CA GLY A 245 7.25 -8.33 -0.28
C GLY A 245 6.42 -9.30 -1.09
N ILE A 246 5.10 -9.12 -1.04
CA ILE A 246 4.12 -9.98 -1.71
C ILE A 246 3.25 -9.15 -2.66
N ASP A 247 3.29 -9.46 -3.95
CA ASP A 247 2.55 -8.73 -4.98
C ASP A 247 1.51 -9.59 -5.71
N LEU A 248 0.32 -9.00 -5.89
CA LEU A 248 -0.76 -9.54 -6.71
C LEU A 248 -1.14 -8.54 -7.81
N ARG A 249 -0.94 -8.90 -9.07
CA ARG A 249 -1.23 -8.02 -10.21
C ARG A 249 -2.18 -8.65 -11.19
N LEU A 250 -3.26 -7.94 -11.48
CA LEU A 250 -4.24 -8.33 -12.47
C LEU A 250 -4.35 -7.29 -13.58
N ALA A 251 -4.48 -7.74 -14.82
CA ALA A 251 -4.78 -6.89 -15.97
C ALA A 251 -5.72 -7.62 -16.95
N GLY A 252 -6.01 -6.98 -18.08
CA GLY A 252 -6.87 -7.50 -19.14
C GLY A 252 -8.25 -7.91 -18.64
N THR A 253 -8.53 -9.21 -18.69
CA THR A 253 -9.82 -9.81 -18.30
C THR A 253 -9.69 -10.79 -17.14
N ALA A 254 -8.53 -10.80 -16.46
CA ALA A 254 -8.26 -11.74 -15.38
C ALA A 254 -9.29 -11.64 -14.24
N ARG A 255 -9.55 -12.77 -13.59
CA ARG A 255 -10.32 -12.87 -12.35
C ARG A 255 -9.51 -13.67 -11.34
N PHE A 256 -9.32 -13.17 -10.13
CA PHE A 256 -8.51 -13.90 -9.13
C PHE A 256 -9.14 -13.88 -7.75
N ASP A 257 -9.30 -15.06 -7.16
CA ASP A 257 -9.59 -15.20 -5.73
C ASP A 257 -8.27 -15.48 -4.98
N ALA A 258 -7.74 -14.48 -4.28
CA ALA A 258 -6.51 -14.58 -3.51
C ALA A 258 -6.81 -14.75 -2.01
N ALA A 259 -6.08 -15.66 -1.36
CA ALA A 259 -6.02 -15.74 0.09
C ALA A 259 -4.56 -15.63 0.55
N LEU A 260 -4.28 -14.62 1.37
CA LEU A 260 -3.02 -14.38 2.02
C LEU A 260 -3.26 -14.54 3.53
N SER A 261 -2.57 -15.47 4.19
CA SER A 261 -2.80 -15.71 5.62
C SER A 261 -1.52 -15.98 6.39
N GLY A 262 -1.35 -15.41 7.59
CA GLY A 262 -0.24 -15.78 8.48
C GLY A 262 1.14 -15.35 7.98
N ASN A 263 1.23 -14.43 7.02
CA ASN A 263 2.51 -14.02 6.44
C ASN A 263 3.20 -12.98 7.32
N LYS A 264 4.54 -12.98 7.31
CA LYS A 264 5.38 -11.97 7.95
C LYS A 264 6.23 -11.32 6.88
N VAL A 265 6.20 -9.99 6.80
CA VAL A 265 7.02 -9.23 5.85
C VAL A 265 7.86 -8.22 6.62
N ALA A 266 9.18 -8.20 6.43
CA ALA A 266 10.05 -7.36 7.25
C ALA A 266 11.28 -6.81 6.53
N GLY A 267 11.75 -5.62 6.94
CA GLY A 267 13.09 -5.15 6.57
C GLY A 267 13.29 -4.88 5.08
N LEU A 268 12.22 -4.54 4.36
CA LEU A 268 12.29 -4.24 2.92
C LEU A 268 12.70 -2.79 2.68
N ARG A 269 13.49 -2.54 1.64
CA ARG A 269 13.97 -1.21 1.26
C ARG A 269 13.70 -0.95 -0.22
N GLU A 270 13.43 0.30 -0.55
CA GLU A 270 13.20 0.78 -1.93
C GLU A 270 14.40 0.52 -2.84
N GLY A 271 15.61 0.69 -2.31
CA GLY A 271 16.84 0.65 -3.09
C GLY A 271 17.06 1.97 -3.85
N THR A 272 18.32 2.37 -4.01
CA THR A 272 18.67 3.63 -4.70
C THR A 272 19.05 3.42 -6.16
N ALA A 273 19.10 2.17 -6.62
CA ALA A 273 19.49 1.81 -7.98
C ALA A 273 18.28 1.87 -8.93
N HIS A 274 18.55 2.07 -10.22
CA HIS A 274 17.56 2.01 -11.31
C HIS A 274 16.34 2.94 -11.17
N GLY A 275 16.43 3.95 -10.30
CA GLY A 275 15.38 4.94 -10.11
C GLY A 275 14.10 4.37 -9.52
N LEU A 276 14.18 3.29 -8.73
CA LEU A 276 13.10 2.84 -7.87
C LEU A 276 12.60 4.00 -6.99
N ARG A 277 11.30 4.04 -6.72
CA ARG A 277 10.65 5.17 -6.05
C ARG A 277 9.71 4.79 -4.93
N SER A 278 9.46 3.51 -4.72
CA SER A 278 8.56 3.00 -3.69
C SER A 278 8.91 1.54 -3.35
N VAL A 279 8.48 1.08 -2.18
CA VAL A 279 8.58 -0.32 -1.74
C VAL A 279 7.28 -0.77 -1.08
N LEU A 280 6.76 -1.93 -1.48
CA LEU A 280 5.49 -2.45 -0.98
C LEU A 280 5.73 -3.72 -0.17
N ALA A 281 5.23 -3.79 1.06
CA ALA A 281 5.23 -5.04 1.80
C ALA A 281 4.16 -6.01 1.28
N VAL A 282 2.95 -5.50 1.05
CA VAL A 282 1.89 -6.22 0.32
C VAL A 282 1.32 -5.31 -0.75
N GLY A 283 1.61 -5.60 -2.02
CA GLY A 283 1.14 -4.85 -3.18
C GLY A 283 -0.01 -5.52 -3.91
N ILE A 284 -1.06 -4.75 -4.21
CA ILE A 284 -2.19 -5.17 -5.05
C ILE A 284 -2.35 -4.18 -6.20
N GLN A 285 -2.45 -4.68 -7.42
CA GLN A 285 -2.75 -3.86 -8.58
C GLN A 285 -3.77 -4.54 -9.50
N THR A 286 -4.78 -3.82 -9.96
CA THR A 286 -5.74 -4.31 -10.97
C THR A 286 -5.85 -3.34 -12.13
N ALA A 287 -6.00 -3.82 -13.36
CA ALA A 287 -6.10 -2.98 -14.56
C ALA A 287 -7.23 -3.41 -15.49
N ASP A 288 -7.48 -2.62 -16.54
CA ASP A 288 -8.38 -2.93 -17.65
C ASP A 288 -9.79 -3.31 -17.16
N SER A 289 -10.23 -4.56 -17.37
CA SER A 289 -11.55 -5.08 -16.96
C SER A 289 -11.44 -6.23 -15.95
N SER A 290 -10.27 -6.35 -15.31
CA SER A 290 -9.98 -7.44 -14.38
C SER A 290 -10.81 -7.37 -13.09
N ARG A 291 -10.87 -8.49 -12.36
CA ARG A 291 -11.61 -8.59 -11.10
C ARG A 291 -10.80 -9.31 -10.02
N LEU A 292 -10.65 -8.69 -8.87
CA LEU A 292 -9.97 -9.27 -7.72
C LEU A 292 -10.95 -9.48 -6.55
N SER A 293 -10.87 -10.65 -5.93
CA SER A 293 -11.36 -10.88 -4.57
C SER A 293 -10.16 -11.30 -3.72
N ALA A 294 -9.74 -10.46 -2.78
CA ALA A 294 -8.59 -10.74 -1.91
C ALA A 294 -9.04 -10.85 -0.45
N ARG A 295 -8.59 -11.89 0.24
CA ARG A 295 -8.63 -11.99 1.70
C ARG A 295 -7.21 -11.96 2.23
N ILE A 296 -6.91 -11.01 3.11
CA ILE A 296 -5.63 -10.87 3.81
C ILE A 296 -5.93 -11.03 5.29
N ASP A 297 -5.30 -12.02 5.92
CA ASP A 297 -5.64 -12.46 7.27
C ASP A 297 -4.37 -12.68 8.08
N ASP A 298 -4.32 -12.23 9.33
CA ASP A 298 -3.23 -12.56 10.27
C ASP A 298 -1.83 -12.27 9.68
N THR A 299 -1.68 -11.14 8.98
CA THR A 299 -0.44 -10.78 8.28
C THR A 299 0.22 -9.63 9.01
N THR A 300 1.52 -9.76 9.27
CA THR A 300 2.33 -8.73 9.94
C THR A 300 3.35 -8.16 8.97
N VAL A 301 3.43 -6.84 8.90
CA VAL A 301 4.45 -6.11 8.13
C VAL A 301 5.20 -5.16 9.07
N THR A 302 6.54 -5.16 9.02
CA THR A 302 7.33 -4.32 9.93
C THR A 302 8.63 -3.81 9.33
N GLY A 303 9.03 -2.58 9.67
CA GLY A 303 10.33 -2.06 9.28
C GLY A 303 10.49 -1.93 7.76
N ILE A 304 9.46 -1.38 7.11
CA ILE A 304 9.40 -1.21 5.66
C ILE A 304 9.86 0.20 5.31
N GLY A 305 10.71 0.29 4.30
CA GLY A 305 11.22 1.55 3.77
C GLY A 305 12.62 1.92 4.24
N SER A 306 13.03 3.10 3.80
CA SER A 306 14.30 3.75 4.12
C SER A 306 14.11 5.26 4.10
N ALA A 307 15.06 6.04 4.63
CA ALA A 307 14.94 7.49 4.66
C ALA A 307 14.62 8.07 3.26
N GLY A 308 13.52 8.84 3.16
CA GLY A 308 13.08 9.47 1.92
C GLY A 308 12.31 8.57 0.94
N ALA A 309 12.19 7.27 1.24
CA ALA A 309 11.45 6.31 0.40
C ALA A 309 9.93 6.57 0.40
N ASP A 310 9.21 5.93 -0.52
CA ASP A 310 7.74 5.87 -0.55
C ASP A 310 7.24 4.45 -0.16
N PRO A 311 7.40 4.04 1.12
CA PRO A 311 7.07 2.69 1.55
C PRO A 311 5.61 2.52 1.94
N GLU A 312 5.07 1.37 1.59
CA GLU A 312 3.69 0.99 1.91
C GLU A 312 3.61 -0.33 2.66
N GLY A 313 2.90 -0.34 3.78
CA GLY A 313 2.58 -1.57 4.51
C GLY A 313 1.60 -2.45 3.70
N LEU A 314 0.47 -1.86 3.30
CA LEU A 314 -0.51 -2.48 2.41
C LEU A 314 -0.91 -1.49 1.32
N PHE A 315 -0.64 -1.82 0.07
CA PHE A 315 -0.94 -0.95 -1.06
C PHE A 315 -1.95 -1.60 -2.01
N ALA A 316 -3.00 -0.89 -2.39
CA ALA A 316 -3.92 -1.33 -3.44
C ALA A 316 -4.16 -0.23 -4.48
N ASN A 317 -3.74 -0.49 -5.72
CA ASN A 317 -3.90 0.40 -6.85
C ASN A 317 -4.85 -0.18 -7.91
N ILE A 318 -6.09 0.31 -7.91
CA ILE A 318 -7.20 -0.25 -8.69
C ILE A 318 -7.44 0.63 -9.93
N GLY A 319 -7.06 0.10 -11.09
CA GLY A 319 -6.95 0.75 -12.38
C GLY A 319 -8.07 0.45 -13.39
N GLY A 320 -8.24 1.30 -14.41
CA GLY A 320 -9.10 1.03 -15.56
C GLY A 320 -10.60 0.92 -15.19
N SER A 321 -11.30 -0.03 -15.79
CA SER A 321 -12.68 -0.44 -15.45
C SER A 321 -12.73 -1.63 -14.48
N SER A 322 -11.62 -1.94 -13.80
CA SER A 322 -11.50 -3.12 -12.94
C SER A 322 -12.32 -3.01 -11.65
N THR A 323 -12.55 -4.16 -11.01
CA THR A 323 -13.26 -4.22 -9.73
C THR A 323 -12.45 -5.01 -8.70
N ALA A 324 -12.34 -4.49 -7.47
CA ALA A 324 -11.72 -5.18 -6.35
C ALA A 324 -12.67 -5.30 -5.14
N ASP A 325 -12.70 -6.48 -4.52
CA ASP A 325 -13.25 -6.73 -3.18
C ASP A 325 -12.08 -7.20 -2.30
N ILE A 326 -11.67 -6.36 -1.35
CA ILE A 326 -10.49 -6.60 -0.50
C ILE A 326 -10.97 -6.66 0.95
N ARG A 327 -10.77 -7.81 1.59
CA ARG A 327 -11.04 -8.01 3.02
C ARG A 327 -9.72 -8.20 3.76
N VAL A 328 -9.48 -7.36 4.74
CA VAL A 328 -8.28 -7.35 5.59
C VAL A 328 -8.73 -7.59 7.03
N ASP A 329 -8.16 -8.59 7.70
CA ASP A 329 -8.52 -8.94 9.06
C ASP A 329 -7.28 -9.34 9.87
N ARG A 330 -7.13 -8.85 11.11
CA ARG A 330 -5.92 -9.09 11.92
C ARG A 330 -4.62 -8.75 11.19
N PHE A 331 -4.61 -7.63 10.46
CA PHE A 331 -3.41 -7.13 9.81
C PHE A 331 -2.67 -6.17 10.75
N SER A 332 -1.35 -6.28 10.81
CA SER A 332 -0.52 -5.38 11.62
C SER A 332 0.58 -4.78 10.77
N ALA A 333 0.57 -3.46 10.58
CA ALA A 333 1.69 -2.69 10.03
C ALA A 333 2.35 -1.87 11.13
N ASP A 334 3.66 -2.02 11.29
CA ASP A 334 4.44 -1.23 12.24
C ASP A 334 5.75 -0.71 11.62
N ALA A 335 6.20 0.45 12.12
CA ALA A 335 7.49 1.02 11.76
C ALA A 335 7.69 1.20 10.24
N ILE A 336 6.70 1.81 9.59
CA ILE A 336 6.78 2.20 8.17
C ILE A 336 7.51 3.54 8.07
N ARG A 337 8.70 3.53 7.47
CA ARG A 337 9.67 4.64 7.56
C ARG A 337 10.12 5.10 6.19
N GLY A 338 9.78 6.33 5.86
CA GLY A 338 10.10 6.91 4.55
C GLY A 338 10.13 8.42 4.52
N GLY A 339 9.81 8.96 3.36
CA GLY A 339 9.47 10.35 3.15
C GLY A 339 8.03 10.63 3.58
N PHE A 340 7.46 11.68 3.02
CA PHE A 340 6.09 12.08 3.34
C PHE A 340 5.09 10.98 2.93
N SER A 341 5.29 10.35 1.79
CA SER A 341 4.39 9.33 1.24
C SER A 341 4.51 7.94 1.87
N ALA A 342 5.10 7.83 3.06
CA ALA A 342 5.22 6.54 3.73
C ALA A 342 3.92 6.17 4.45
N ASN A 343 3.12 5.23 3.94
CA ASN A 343 1.83 4.90 4.58
C ASN A 343 1.73 3.49 5.18
N GLY A 344 0.90 3.37 6.21
CA GLY A 344 0.56 2.07 6.80
C GLY A 344 -0.29 1.24 5.83
N ALA A 345 -1.29 1.89 5.24
CA ALA A 345 -2.08 1.38 4.14
C ALA A 345 -2.45 2.52 3.17
N GLU A 346 -2.40 2.25 1.87
CA GLU A 346 -2.86 3.18 0.84
C GLU A 346 -3.77 2.44 -0.16
N PHE A 347 -4.96 2.99 -0.36
CA PHE A 347 -5.97 2.48 -1.28
C PHE A 347 -6.30 3.53 -2.34
N VAL A 348 -5.84 3.29 -3.56
CA VAL A 348 -5.97 4.25 -4.66
C VAL A 348 -6.78 3.67 -5.80
N LEU A 349 -7.77 4.42 -6.28
CA LEU A 349 -8.44 4.15 -7.54
C LEU A 349 -7.85 5.06 -8.61
N MET A 350 -7.30 4.46 -9.66
CA MET A 350 -6.59 5.14 -10.74
C MET A 350 -7.29 4.90 -12.06
N GLN A 351 -7.32 5.90 -12.94
CA GLN A 351 -7.79 5.77 -14.32
C GLN A 351 -9.27 5.32 -14.45
N GLU A 352 -9.94 5.76 -15.53
CA GLU A 352 -11.30 5.32 -15.90
C GLU A 352 -12.26 5.16 -14.69
N SER A 353 -13.07 4.09 -14.65
CA SER A 353 -14.23 3.92 -13.76
C SER A 353 -14.08 2.79 -12.73
N ALA A 354 -12.85 2.57 -12.26
CA ALA A 354 -12.48 1.57 -11.27
C ALA A 354 -13.41 1.55 -10.05
N ARG A 355 -13.61 0.37 -9.47
CA ARG A 355 -14.45 0.19 -8.28
C ARG A 355 -13.76 -0.68 -7.25
N ALA A 356 -13.75 -0.24 -6.00
CA ALA A 356 -13.25 -1.05 -4.90
C ALA A 356 -14.24 -1.06 -3.74
N ASN A 357 -14.43 -2.23 -3.13
CA ASN A 357 -15.00 -2.35 -1.79
C ASN A 357 -13.89 -2.93 -0.91
N ILE A 358 -13.52 -2.18 0.13
CA ILE A 358 -12.40 -2.49 1.01
C ILE A 358 -12.96 -2.54 2.42
N LYS A 359 -12.74 -3.65 3.10
CA LYS A 359 -13.11 -3.83 4.50
C LYS A 359 -11.88 -4.22 5.30
N VAL A 360 -11.60 -3.46 6.36
CA VAL A 360 -10.48 -3.68 7.27
C VAL A 360 -11.04 -3.88 8.68
N THR A 361 -10.71 -5.01 9.30
CA THR A 361 -11.20 -5.37 10.63
C THR A 361 -10.11 -5.84 11.59
N HIS A 362 -10.26 -5.56 12.88
CA HIS A 362 -9.36 -6.03 13.95
C HIS A 362 -7.87 -5.82 13.62
N SER A 363 -7.53 -4.67 13.03
CA SER A 363 -6.22 -4.43 12.41
C SER A 363 -5.54 -3.20 13.01
N SER A 364 -4.21 -3.16 12.96
CA SER A 364 -3.40 -2.07 13.50
C SER A 364 -2.38 -1.54 12.50
N PHE A 365 -2.28 -0.23 12.41
CA PHE A 365 -1.30 0.49 11.60
C PHE A 365 -0.65 1.53 12.51
N THR A 366 0.64 1.35 12.84
CA THR A 366 1.32 2.15 13.86
C THR A 366 2.73 2.58 13.45
N ASN A 367 3.20 3.68 14.04
CA ASN A 367 4.56 4.19 13.86
C ASN A 367 4.91 4.43 12.38
N VAL A 368 4.11 5.28 11.74
CA VAL A 368 4.17 5.58 10.30
C VAL A 368 4.71 7.00 10.10
N THR A 369 5.59 7.19 9.12
CA THR A 369 6.18 8.52 8.86
C THR A 369 5.24 9.46 8.06
N GLY A 370 4.42 8.88 7.19
CA GLY A 370 3.38 9.58 6.44
C GLY A 370 2.01 9.42 7.08
N ASP A 371 0.98 9.40 6.24
CA ASP A 371 -0.38 9.12 6.67
C ASP A 371 -0.52 7.64 7.04
N VAL A 372 -1.30 7.32 8.07
CA VAL A 372 -1.41 5.93 8.52
C VAL A 372 -2.26 5.12 7.54
N ILE A 373 -3.40 5.68 7.13
CA ILE A 373 -4.29 5.10 6.13
C ILE A 373 -4.69 6.18 5.11
N GLU A 374 -4.52 5.88 3.82
CA GLU A 374 -4.95 6.73 2.71
C GLU A 374 -6.00 6.04 1.83
N ALA A 375 -6.99 6.81 1.39
CA ALA A 375 -8.09 6.37 0.54
C ALA A 375 -8.38 7.41 -0.54
N LEU A 376 -7.89 7.17 -1.75
CA LEU A 376 -7.78 8.18 -2.79
C LEU A 376 -8.46 7.76 -4.12
N THR A 377 -9.02 8.74 -4.83
CA THR A 377 -9.51 8.55 -6.21
C THR A 377 -8.85 9.54 -7.18
N PHE A 378 -8.36 9.06 -8.33
CA PHE A 378 -7.66 9.85 -9.35
C PHE A 378 -8.27 9.75 -10.76
N GLY A 379 -9.36 8.99 -10.96
CA GLY A 379 -10.01 8.75 -12.28
C GLY A 379 -11.40 9.39 -12.46
N ARG A 380 -12.25 8.78 -13.30
CA ARG A 380 -13.61 9.25 -13.66
C ARG A 380 -14.66 8.17 -13.44
N GLY A 381 -15.62 8.42 -12.57
CA GLY A 381 -16.77 7.55 -12.33
C GLY A 381 -16.37 6.41 -11.41
N GLN A 382 -15.35 6.66 -10.60
CA GLN A 382 -14.80 5.70 -9.66
C GLN A 382 -15.71 5.58 -8.45
N ARG A 383 -15.73 4.37 -7.86
CA ARG A 383 -16.46 4.11 -6.62
C ARG A 383 -15.55 3.42 -5.62
N LEU A 384 -15.19 4.13 -4.56
CA LEU A 384 -14.45 3.59 -3.43
C LEU A 384 -15.40 3.45 -2.23
N VAL A 385 -15.50 2.24 -1.68
CA VAL A 385 -16.15 1.99 -0.38
C VAL A 385 -15.09 1.46 0.57
N LEU A 386 -14.90 2.14 1.69
CA LEU A 386 -13.96 1.77 2.75
C LEU A 386 -14.71 1.57 4.07
N ASP A 387 -14.61 0.38 4.66
CA ASP A 387 -15.19 0.05 5.96
C ASP A 387 -14.07 -0.32 6.95
N LEU A 388 -13.87 0.52 7.96
CA LEU A 388 -12.93 0.29 9.07
C LEU A 388 -13.73 -0.07 10.32
N ASP A 389 -13.52 -1.25 10.89
CA ASP A 389 -14.20 -1.72 12.10
C ASP A 389 -13.20 -2.38 13.06
N ASP A 390 -13.06 -1.84 14.28
CA ASP A 390 -11.99 -2.25 15.22
C ASP A 390 -10.58 -2.08 14.62
N VAL A 391 -10.31 -0.88 14.09
CA VAL A 391 -9.01 -0.53 13.50
C VAL A 391 -8.28 0.46 14.39
N THR A 392 -7.00 0.20 14.65
CA THR A 392 -6.08 1.17 15.27
C THR A 392 -5.21 1.81 14.19
N ALA A 393 -5.28 3.13 14.05
CA ALA A 393 -4.37 3.92 13.22
C ALA A 393 -3.70 4.96 14.12
N ALA A 394 -2.39 4.84 14.37
CA ALA A 394 -1.75 5.68 15.38
C ALA A 394 -0.28 6.01 15.12
N HIS A 395 0.19 7.04 15.83
CA HIS A 395 1.60 7.45 15.86
C HIS A 395 2.14 7.83 14.48
N ALA A 396 1.41 8.72 13.81
CA ALA A 396 1.84 9.31 12.54
C ALA A 396 2.80 10.47 12.77
N ALA A 397 3.95 10.46 12.11
CA ALA A 397 5.00 11.43 12.37
C ALA A 397 5.68 11.89 11.09
N LEU A 398 5.50 13.16 10.71
CA LEU A 398 6.22 13.76 9.58
C LEU A 398 7.73 13.43 9.57
N PRO A 399 8.35 13.35 8.37
CA PRO A 399 9.80 13.22 8.24
C PRO A 399 10.56 14.26 9.07
N SER A 400 11.72 13.87 9.60
CA SER A 400 12.56 14.76 10.41
C SER A 400 12.84 16.09 9.70
N GLY A 401 12.57 17.21 10.40
CA GLY A 401 12.79 18.56 9.87
C GLY A 401 11.62 19.12 9.03
N ALA A 402 10.61 18.32 8.74
CA ALA A 402 9.38 18.81 8.15
C ALA A 402 8.58 19.61 9.19
N ALA A 403 8.38 20.91 8.90
CA ALA A 403 7.42 21.70 9.65
C ALA A 403 6.02 21.44 9.08
N PHE A 404 5.06 21.20 9.96
CA PHE A 404 3.67 21.26 9.57
C PHE A 404 3.27 22.73 9.35
N ASP A 405 2.90 23.10 8.13
CA ASP A 405 2.31 24.43 7.87
C ASP A 405 0.84 24.41 8.30
N ARG A 406 0.51 25.18 9.35
CA ARG A 406 -0.85 25.33 9.89
C ARG A 406 -1.88 25.74 8.84
N GLY A 407 -1.45 26.30 7.71
CA GLY A 407 -2.36 26.68 6.65
C GLY A 407 -3.10 25.52 5.97
N LEU A 408 -2.62 24.26 6.07
CA LEU A 408 -3.07 23.18 5.16
C LEU A 408 -3.06 23.65 3.68
N GLN A 409 -2.31 24.72 3.37
CA GLN A 409 -2.26 25.37 2.07
C GLN A 409 -1.31 24.62 1.13
N TRP A 410 -0.51 23.71 1.68
CA TRP A 410 0.40 22.87 0.91
C TRP A 410 -0.35 21.70 0.26
N PRO A 411 -0.16 21.49 -1.06
CA PRO A 411 -1.13 20.77 -1.88
C PRO A 411 -0.97 19.25 -1.85
N PHE A 412 -0.51 18.62 -0.78
CA PHE A 412 -0.29 17.17 -0.78
C PHE A 412 -1.10 16.43 0.29
N TYR A 413 -1.58 15.25 -0.09
CA TYR A 413 -1.77 14.09 0.78
C TYR A 413 -0.42 13.79 1.44
N ASN A 414 -0.37 13.08 2.57
CA ASN A 414 0.79 12.97 3.45
C ASN A 414 0.94 14.07 4.49
N THR A 415 -0.11 14.22 5.27
CA THR A 415 -0.16 15.16 6.40
C THR A 415 0.30 14.54 7.73
N ALA A 416 0.69 13.28 7.72
CA ALA A 416 0.80 12.42 8.90
C ALA A 416 -0.52 12.35 9.70
N SER A 417 -1.64 12.17 9.02
CA SER A 417 -2.96 11.91 9.57
C SER A 417 -3.20 10.43 9.84
N CYS A 418 -4.15 10.11 10.73
CA CYS A 418 -4.51 8.71 10.96
C CYS A 418 -5.32 8.15 9.78
N LEU A 419 -6.19 8.96 9.17
CA LEU A 419 -6.97 8.59 7.98
C LEU A 419 -7.09 9.79 7.05
N VAL A 420 -6.72 9.61 5.78
CA VAL A 420 -6.96 10.58 4.70
C VAL A 420 -7.87 9.98 3.65
N ILE A 421 -8.91 10.74 3.30
CA ILE A 421 -9.87 10.45 2.26
C ILE A 421 -9.83 11.62 1.28
N SER A 422 -9.67 11.34 -0.01
CA SER A 422 -9.66 12.42 -0.99
C SER A 422 -10.03 11.99 -2.40
N ASN A 423 -10.61 12.94 -3.13
CA ASN A 423 -10.66 12.92 -4.57
C ASN A 423 -9.62 13.88 -5.18
N THR A 424 -8.66 13.29 -5.87
CA THR A 424 -7.49 13.92 -6.49
C THR A 424 -7.56 13.92 -8.02
N SER A 425 -8.66 13.47 -8.62
CA SER A 425 -8.75 13.37 -10.08
C SER A 425 -8.39 14.68 -10.80
N PRO A 426 -7.52 14.64 -11.83
CA PRO A 426 -7.28 15.80 -12.68
C PRO A 426 -8.59 16.31 -13.27
N GLU A 427 -8.61 17.61 -13.56
CA GLU A 427 -9.77 18.38 -14.01
C GLU A 427 -10.53 17.68 -15.14
N PHE A 428 -11.58 16.99 -14.74
CA PHE A 428 -12.68 16.65 -15.60
C PHE A 428 -13.72 17.70 -15.29
N GLU A 429 -14.05 18.55 -16.27
CA GLU A 429 -14.94 19.71 -16.08
C GLU A 429 -16.30 19.34 -15.43
N ASP A 430 -16.71 18.07 -15.55
CA ASP A 430 -17.93 17.51 -14.97
C ASP A 430 -17.74 16.77 -13.63
N GLY A 431 -16.56 16.86 -13.01
CA GLY A 431 -16.26 16.28 -11.70
C GLY A 431 -16.11 14.80 -11.60
N GLY A 432 -15.74 14.18 -12.72
CA GLY A 432 -15.42 12.76 -12.80
C GLY A 432 -16.60 11.83 -12.52
N GLY A 433 -17.59 12.19 -11.71
CA GLY A 433 -18.64 11.30 -11.21
C GLY A 433 -18.20 10.41 -10.04
N ASN A 434 -17.08 10.72 -9.37
CA ASN A 434 -16.52 9.85 -8.33
C ASN A 434 -17.38 9.81 -7.07
N THR A 435 -17.47 8.64 -6.44
CA THR A 435 -18.13 8.42 -5.16
C THR A 435 -17.18 7.78 -4.19
N ILE A 436 -17.04 8.38 -3.01
CA ILE A 436 -16.28 7.81 -1.89
C ILE A 436 -17.25 7.61 -0.72
N SER A 437 -17.22 6.43 -0.12
CA SER A 437 -18.03 6.10 1.05
C SER A 437 -17.16 5.44 2.10
N THR A 438 -17.05 6.07 3.25
CA THR A 438 -16.20 5.61 4.34
C THR A 438 -17.00 5.42 5.62
N SER A 439 -16.87 4.26 6.25
CA SER A 439 -17.33 4.00 7.62
C SER A 439 -16.15 3.71 8.54
N VAL A 440 -16.18 4.32 9.73
CA VAL A 440 -15.21 4.09 10.81
C VAL A 440 -16.01 3.72 12.06
N THR A 441 -15.86 2.49 12.52
CA THR A 441 -16.62 1.93 13.64
C THR A 441 -15.68 1.32 14.67
N ASN A 442 -15.94 1.52 15.97
CA ASN A 442 -15.18 0.88 17.05
C ASN A 442 -13.65 1.08 16.94
N SER A 443 -13.20 2.17 16.31
CA SER A 443 -11.80 2.33 15.89
C SER A 443 -11.08 3.37 16.73
N ARG A 444 -9.75 3.28 16.77
CA ARG A 444 -8.87 4.20 17.50
C ARG A 444 -7.93 4.92 16.53
N LEU A 445 -8.08 6.22 16.40
CA LEU A 445 -7.30 7.08 15.51
C LEU A 445 -6.58 8.14 16.36
N THR A 446 -5.34 7.86 16.79
CA THR A 446 -4.69 8.65 17.85
C THR A 446 -3.23 9.00 17.58
N ASP A 447 -2.76 10.09 18.20
CA ASP A 447 -1.36 10.52 18.17
C ASP A 447 -0.83 10.77 16.75
N CYS A 448 -1.68 11.26 15.86
CA CYS A 448 -1.32 11.71 14.52
C CYS A 448 -1.24 13.24 14.47
N VAL A 449 -0.89 13.80 13.31
CA VAL A 449 -1.08 15.23 13.04
C VAL A 449 -2.56 15.58 13.05
N ALA A 450 -3.38 14.90 12.26
CA ALA A 450 -4.83 15.00 12.29
C ALA A 450 -5.46 13.62 12.40
N GLY A 451 -6.68 13.55 12.93
CA GLY A 451 -7.39 12.27 13.07
C GLY A 451 -7.89 11.76 11.73
N ILE A 452 -9.05 12.26 11.31
CA ILE A 452 -9.68 11.97 10.02
C ILE A 452 -9.67 13.22 9.16
N VAL A 453 -9.17 13.11 7.93
CA VAL A 453 -9.18 14.16 6.91
C VAL A 453 -10.03 13.69 5.73
N ASP A 454 -11.13 14.37 5.42
CA ASP A 454 -11.84 14.22 4.13
C ASP A 454 -11.64 15.51 3.33
N ALA A 455 -10.78 15.43 2.31
CA ALA A 455 -10.44 16.56 1.47
C ALA A 455 -10.97 16.35 0.05
N THR A 456 -12.13 16.93 -0.25
CA THR A 456 -12.60 17.07 -1.63
C THR A 456 -11.91 18.27 -2.27
N ARG A 457 -10.94 18.03 -3.15
CA ARG A 457 -10.19 19.12 -3.82
C ARG A 457 -10.68 19.44 -5.22
N ARG A 458 -11.40 18.49 -5.81
CA ARG A 458 -11.86 18.53 -7.19
C ARG A 458 -13.31 18.10 -7.22
N SER A 459 -13.97 18.39 -8.34
CA SER A 459 -15.36 18.06 -8.50
C SER A 459 -15.58 16.54 -8.31
N GLN A 460 -16.60 16.19 -7.53
CA GLN A 460 -16.91 14.84 -7.03
C GLN A 460 -18.43 14.68 -6.97
N ARG A 461 -18.95 13.49 -7.27
CA ARG A 461 -20.40 13.27 -7.18
C ARG A 461 -20.85 13.26 -5.72
N GLU A 462 -20.19 12.47 -4.89
CA GLU A 462 -20.61 12.22 -3.52
C GLU A 462 -19.43 11.80 -2.65
N THR A 463 -19.31 12.39 -1.46
CA THR A 463 -18.50 11.85 -0.36
C THR A 463 -19.42 11.58 0.83
N THR A 464 -19.28 10.41 1.43
CA THR A 464 -19.99 10.03 2.65
C THR A 464 -19.00 9.53 3.69
N LEU A 465 -19.12 10.06 4.91
CA LEU A 465 -18.31 9.66 6.06
C LEU A 465 -19.23 9.34 7.23
N THR A 466 -19.14 8.13 7.77
CA THR A 466 -19.81 7.75 9.01
C THR A 466 -18.78 7.34 10.05
N VAL A 467 -18.82 7.96 11.23
CA VAL A 467 -17.96 7.61 12.37
C VAL A 467 -18.85 7.22 13.55
N ARG A 468 -18.56 6.07 14.17
CA ARG A 468 -19.36 5.55 15.29
C ARG A 468 -18.52 4.81 16.32
N GLY A 469 -18.80 5.00 17.60
CA GLY A 469 -18.21 4.17 18.67
C GLY A 469 -16.69 4.25 18.69
N SER A 470 -16.10 5.33 18.18
CA SER A 470 -14.67 5.43 17.89
C SER A 470 -14.00 6.47 18.79
N ALA A 471 -12.68 6.35 18.96
CA ALA A 471 -11.86 7.34 19.63
C ALA A 471 -10.91 7.96 18.61
N VAL A 472 -11.15 9.22 18.25
CA VAL A 472 -10.29 10.02 17.39
C VAL A 472 -9.70 11.14 18.24
N THR A 473 -8.59 10.87 18.93
CA THR A 473 -8.12 11.71 20.04
C THR A 473 -6.61 11.90 20.06
N GLY A 474 -6.12 12.87 20.84
CA GLY A 474 -4.69 13.11 21.02
C GLY A 474 -3.96 13.58 19.76
N ASN A 475 -4.69 13.94 18.70
CA ASN A 475 -4.09 14.43 17.47
C ASN A 475 -3.58 15.87 17.65
N ARG A 476 -2.53 16.22 16.91
CA ARG A 476 -1.90 17.56 17.05
C ARG A 476 -2.81 18.67 16.54
N GLN A 477 -3.66 18.40 15.57
CA GLN A 477 -4.60 19.33 14.96
C GLN A 477 -6.04 18.89 15.22
N ALA A 478 -6.92 19.01 14.23
CA ALA A 478 -8.30 18.56 14.33
C ALA A 478 -8.36 17.03 14.35
N ASN A 479 -9.28 16.50 15.17
CA ASN A 479 -9.63 15.09 15.17
C ASN A 479 -10.52 14.76 13.96
N LEU A 480 -11.35 15.70 13.50
CA LEU A 480 -12.11 15.59 12.27
C LEU A 480 -11.95 16.83 11.40
N TYR A 481 -11.36 16.67 10.21
CA TYR A 481 -11.11 17.77 9.29
C TYR A 481 -11.76 17.49 7.94
N ILE A 482 -12.75 18.29 7.57
CA ILE A 482 -13.49 18.14 6.31
C ILE A 482 -13.27 19.40 5.48
N ARG A 483 -12.81 19.23 4.25
CA ARG A 483 -12.51 20.35 3.36
C ARG A 483 -13.02 20.09 1.96
N ASN A 484 -13.84 21.00 1.45
CA ASN A 484 -14.14 21.11 0.03
C ASN A 484 -13.44 22.35 -0.54
N SER A 485 -12.22 22.17 -1.01
CA SER A 485 -11.40 23.28 -1.48
C SER A 485 -11.96 23.88 -2.77
N ALA A 486 -12.03 25.22 -2.84
CA ALA A 486 -11.93 25.93 -4.11
C ALA A 486 -10.58 25.55 -4.75
N PRO A 487 -10.43 25.68 -6.08
CA PRO A 487 -9.20 25.31 -6.76
C PRO A 487 -8.11 26.15 -6.15
N VAL A 488 -6.95 25.54 -5.93
CA VAL A 488 -5.76 26.32 -5.62
C VAL A 488 -5.53 27.21 -6.83
N THR A 489 -5.93 28.48 -6.75
CA THR A 489 -5.58 29.49 -7.75
C THR A 489 -4.05 29.45 -7.86
N ALA A 490 -3.54 29.31 -9.08
CA ALA A 490 -2.17 28.97 -9.49
C ALA A 490 -1.03 29.87 -8.93
N VAL A 491 -1.01 30.08 -7.63
CA VAL A 491 0.02 30.81 -6.90
C VAL A 491 0.77 29.75 -6.11
N GLN A 492 2.01 29.48 -6.53
CA GLN A 492 3.06 28.66 -5.89
C GLN A 492 3.48 27.39 -6.65
N SER A 493 3.89 27.54 -7.91
CA SER A 493 5.32 27.42 -8.27
C SER A 493 5.45 27.48 -9.79
N ALA A 494 6.41 28.26 -10.29
CA ALA A 494 6.67 28.44 -11.72
C ALA A 494 7.24 27.19 -12.42
N ALA A 495 7.13 26.00 -11.81
CA ALA A 495 7.73 24.76 -12.27
C ALA A 495 6.71 23.71 -12.76
N GLU A 496 5.43 23.87 -12.43
CA GLU A 496 4.39 22.97 -12.92
C GLU A 496 3.61 23.64 -14.07
N PRO A 497 3.55 23.03 -15.27
CA PRO A 497 2.80 23.60 -16.39
C PRO A 497 1.36 23.81 -15.94
N ALA A 498 0.86 25.04 -16.10
CA ALA A 498 -0.46 25.49 -15.69
C ALA A 498 -1.54 24.46 -16.07
N LEU A 499 -1.89 23.62 -15.10
CA LEU A 499 -3.13 22.85 -15.13
C LEU A 499 -4.27 23.87 -15.23
N GLY A 500 -5.27 23.53 -16.04
CA GLY A 500 -6.28 24.43 -16.59
C GLY A 500 -7.00 25.33 -15.59
N SER A 501 -7.82 26.22 -16.16
CA SER A 501 -8.59 27.24 -15.46
C SER A 501 -9.18 26.73 -14.13
N PRO A 502 -9.03 27.48 -13.01
CA PRO A 502 -9.53 27.10 -11.69
C PRO A 502 -11.05 27.04 -11.68
N THR A 503 -11.61 25.92 -12.11
CA THR A 503 -13.02 25.61 -11.92
C THR A 503 -13.19 25.08 -10.51
N ALA A 504 -13.92 25.85 -9.69
CA ALA A 504 -14.22 25.48 -8.31
C ALA A 504 -14.64 24.03 -8.16
N GLY A 505 -14.07 23.33 -7.16
CA GLY A 505 -14.50 21.98 -6.81
C GLY A 505 -16.02 21.97 -6.62
N ARG A 506 -16.70 21.18 -7.46
CA ARG A 506 -18.15 20.95 -7.40
C ARG A 506 -18.39 19.61 -6.74
N LEU A 507 -18.82 19.64 -5.48
CA LEU A 507 -19.25 18.44 -4.78
C LEU A 507 -20.78 18.30 -4.91
N GLY A 508 -21.24 17.20 -5.49
CA GLY A 508 -22.68 16.96 -5.61
C GLY A 508 -23.34 16.76 -4.26
N ARG A 509 -22.77 15.92 -3.41
CA ARG A 509 -23.25 15.65 -2.06
C ARG A 509 -22.11 15.45 -1.07
N LEU A 510 -22.15 16.18 0.04
CA LEU A 510 -21.37 15.94 1.26
C LEU A 510 -22.30 15.38 2.33
N ALA A 511 -22.05 14.18 2.84
CA ALA A 511 -22.79 13.64 3.98
C ALA A 511 -21.82 13.12 5.05
N VAL A 512 -21.81 13.77 6.20
CA VAL A 512 -21.01 13.37 7.37
C VAL A 512 -21.95 13.04 8.51
N LYS A 513 -21.75 11.87 9.13
CA LYS A 513 -22.47 11.45 10.33
C LYS A 513 -21.49 10.99 11.41
N VAL A 514 -21.59 11.55 12.61
CA VAL A 514 -20.74 11.16 13.74
C VAL A 514 -21.62 10.94 14.97
N ARG A 515 -21.46 9.79 15.63
CA ARG A 515 -22.18 9.47 16.86
C ARG A 515 -21.36 8.59 17.80
N ASP A 516 -21.66 8.63 19.08
CA ASP A 516 -21.01 7.80 20.11
C ASP A 516 -19.48 7.83 19.97
N THR A 517 -18.89 8.98 19.63
CA THR A 517 -17.47 9.10 19.24
C THR A 517 -16.77 10.14 20.11
N ASP A 518 -15.58 9.79 20.60
CA ASP A 518 -14.70 10.73 21.27
C ASP A 518 -13.84 11.46 20.22
N LEU A 519 -14.11 12.75 20.02
CA LEU A 519 -13.30 13.66 19.19
C LEU A 519 -12.51 14.66 20.06
N GLY A 520 -12.24 14.32 21.32
CA GLY A 520 -11.59 15.19 22.29
C GLY A 520 -10.06 15.25 22.19
N GLY A 521 -9.46 16.21 22.89
CA GLY A 521 -8.02 16.21 23.17
C GLY A 521 -7.10 16.66 22.02
N ALA A 522 -7.63 17.38 21.02
CA ALA A 522 -6.82 18.08 20.01
C ALA A 522 -5.89 19.12 20.67
N THR A 523 -4.57 19.04 20.44
CA THR A 523 -3.58 19.82 21.25
C THR A 523 -3.18 21.17 20.66
N ASN A 524 -3.05 21.31 19.34
CA ASN A 524 -2.57 22.53 18.67
C ASN A 524 -3.48 22.99 17.50
N GLY A 525 -4.66 22.37 17.35
CA GLY A 525 -5.67 22.75 16.37
C GLY A 525 -6.71 23.73 16.92
N PRO A 526 -7.31 24.57 16.05
CA PRO A 526 -8.36 25.52 16.44
C PRO A 526 -9.69 24.86 16.83
N ALA A 527 -9.84 23.55 16.58
CA ALA A 527 -11.08 22.84 16.86
C ALA A 527 -10.88 21.34 17.06
N ALA A 528 -11.79 20.71 17.82
CA ALA A 528 -11.98 19.26 17.79
C ALA A 528 -12.33 18.80 16.37
N TYR A 529 -13.09 19.63 15.64
CA TYR A 529 -13.37 19.43 14.23
C TYR A 529 -13.42 20.72 13.42
N ALA A 530 -13.01 20.68 12.14
CA ALA A 530 -13.07 21.84 11.25
C ALA A 530 -13.69 21.49 9.89
N TYR A 531 -14.54 22.38 9.39
CA TYR A 531 -15.21 22.28 8.10
C TYR A 531 -14.95 23.52 7.25
N GLN A 532 -14.21 23.36 6.15
CA GLN A 532 -13.93 24.44 5.21
C GLN A 532 -14.49 24.09 3.84
N VAL A 533 -15.55 24.78 3.41
CA VAL A 533 -16.22 24.53 2.12
C VAL A 533 -16.16 25.77 1.21
N PRO A 534 -14.97 26.23 0.78
CA PRO A 534 -14.87 27.33 -0.18
C PRO A 534 -15.31 26.95 -1.62
N GLY A 535 -15.40 25.66 -1.97
CA GLY A 535 -15.99 25.20 -3.23
C GLY A 535 -17.53 25.19 -3.22
N THR A 536 -18.15 24.88 -4.36
CA THR A 536 -19.63 24.73 -4.41
C THR A 536 -20.04 23.32 -4.01
N VAL A 537 -20.99 23.21 -3.08
CA VAL A 537 -21.63 21.94 -2.73
C VAL A 537 -23.12 22.03 -3.03
N ARG A 538 -23.66 21.08 -3.80
CA ARG A 538 -25.10 21.09 -4.16
C ARG A 538 -25.99 20.65 -2.99
N SER A 539 -25.53 19.71 -2.18
CA SER A 539 -26.24 19.24 -0.99
C SER A 539 -25.25 18.89 0.11
N THR A 540 -25.42 19.46 1.29
CA THR A 540 -24.58 19.17 2.46
C THR A 540 -25.44 18.69 3.62
N THR A 541 -24.99 17.64 4.29
CA THR A 541 -25.54 17.19 5.57
C THR A 541 -24.37 16.86 6.48
N ILE A 542 -24.22 17.61 7.56
CA ILE A 542 -23.26 17.31 8.63
C ILE A 542 -24.07 17.12 9.90
N ASP A 543 -24.15 15.86 10.32
CA ASP A 543 -24.94 15.37 11.44
C ASP A 543 -24.01 14.81 12.51
N LEU A 544 -23.69 15.64 13.49
CA LEU A 544 -23.01 15.24 14.72
C LEU A 544 -24.04 14.97 15.84
N GLY A 545 -25.33 14.86 15.51
CA GLY A 545 -26.42 14.71 16.47
C GLY A 545 -27.63 15.60 16.14
N THR A 546 -28.84 15.05 16.35
CA THR A 546 -30.13 15.74 16.25
C THR A 546 -30.97 15.50 17.49
N GLN A 547 -32.01 16.31 17.73
CA GLN A 547 -33.01 16.06 18.79
C GLN A 547 -33.56 14.61 18.83
N HIS A 548 -33.70 13.94 17.69
CA HIS A 548 -34.26 12.58 17.61
C HIS A 548 -33.21 11.47 17.52
N ASP A 549 -31.95 11.84 17.29
CA ASP A 549 -30.80 10.94 17.17
C ASP A 549 -29.59 11.69 17.76
N PRO A 550 -29.51 11.79 19.10
CA PRO A 550 -28.49 12.61 19.77
C PRO A 550 -27.12 12.05 19.47
N GLY A 551 -26.15 12.94 19.24
CA GLY A 551 -24.82 12.56 18.80
C GLY A 551 -24.08 11.71 19.82
N ARG A 552 -24.13 12.11 21.09
CA ARG A 552 -23.34 11.52 22.18
C ARG A 552 -21.83 11.52 21.90
N ASN A 553 -21.34 12.57 21.26
CA ASN A 553 -19.92 12.75 20.98
C ASN A 553 -19.24 13.59 22.06
N ASP A 554 -17.95 13.34 22.28
CA ASP A 554 -17.08 14.27 22.99
C ASP A 554 -16.44 15.23 21.98
N LEU A 555 -16.79 16.52 22.07
CA LEU A 555 -16.28 17.59 21.21
C LEU A 555 -15.35 18.53 21.99
N SER A 556 -14.82 18.09 23.13
CA SER A 556 -13.92 18.89 23.97
C SER A 556 -12.53 18.99 23.34
N GLY A 557 -12.28 20.09 22.63
CA GLY A 557 -10.99 20.41 22.01
C GLY A 557 -10.16 21.38 22.85
N GLY A 558 -8.88 21.52 22.50
CA GLY A 558 -7.95 22.46 23.14
C GLY A 558 -8.33 23.93 22.96
N HIS A 559 -7.93 24.55 21.84
CA HIS A 559 -8.11 26.00 21.62
C HIS A 559 -9.47 26.41 21.04
N GLY A 560 -10.38 25.45 20.87
CA GLY A 560 -11.74 25.65 20.38
C GLY A 560 -12.44 24.31 20.16
N SER A 561 -13.77 24.34 20.08
CA SER A 561 -14.59 23.16 19.84
C SER A 561 -14.85 22.96 18.34
N ALA A 562 -15.11 24.04 17.59
CA ALA A 562 -15.51 23.95 16.19
C ALA A 562 -15.02 25.14 15.35
N GLU A 563 -14.56 24.86 14.12
CA GLU A 563 -14.31 25.86 13.08
C GLU A 563 -15.15 25.54 11.83
N LEU A 564 -16.04 26.45 11.43
CA LEU A 564 -16.99 26.23 10.33
C LEU A 564 -16.94 27.39 9.32
N THR A 565 -16.92 27.05 8.04
CA THR A 565 -17.03 28.01 6.92
C THR A 565 -18.16 27.61 5.99
N SER A 566 -19.17 28.49 5.87
CA SER A 566 -20.27 28.39 4.90
C SER A 566 -21.04 27.06 4.91
N VAL A 567 -21.22 26.45 6.08
CA VAL A 567 -21.92 25.17 6.20
C VAL A 567 -22.77 25.10 7.48
N PRO A 568 -24.01 24.60 7.41
CA PRO A 568 -24.80 24.27 8.60
C PRO A 568 -24.38 22.91 9.17
N VAL A 569 -24.23 22.84 10.49
CA VAL A 569 -23.94 21.63 11.26
C VAL A 569 -25.02 21.39 12.30
N ARG A 570 -25.48 20.16 12.45
CA ARG A 570 -26.30 19.74 13.59
C ARG A 570 -25.43 19.02 14.60
N ALA A 571 -25.44 19.44 15.85
CA ALA A 571 -24.61 18.89 16.91
C ALA A 571 -25.35 18.82 18.24
N ASP A 572 -26.61 18.39 18.21
CA ASP A 572 -27.43 18.24 19.41
C ASP A 572 -27.02 17.00 20.22
N GLY A 573 -27.13 17.06 21.56
CA GLY A 573 -26.83 15.92 22.42
C GLY A 573 -25.34 15.55 22.51
N ASN A 574 -24.43 16.53 22.43
CA ASN A 574 -22.99 16.32 22.53
C ASN A 574 -22.39 16.92 23.81
N TRP A 575 -21.25 16.39 24.23
CA TRP A 575 -20.42 16.96 25.29
C TRP A 575 -19.43 17.95 24.71
N TRP A 576 -19.38 19.16 25.27
CA TRP A 576 -18.54 20.26 24.79
C TRP A 576 -17.39 20.59 25.75
N GLY A 577 -17.08 19.68 26.68
CA GLY A 577 -16.20 19.96 27.82
C GLY A 577 -16.91 20.62 29.00
N ARG A 578 -18.22 20.93 28.87
CA ARG A 578 -19.05 21.55 29.91
C ARG A 578 -20.55 21.27 29.67
N PRO A 579 -21.39 21.32 30.72
CA PRO A 579 -22.82 20.97 30.64
C PRO A 579 -23.68 22.02 29.92
N ASP A 580 -23.21 23.26 29.79
CA ASP A 580 -23.99 24.35 29.19
C ASP A 580 -23.78 24.49 27.65
N GLY A 581 -23.03 23.56 27.03
CA GLY A 581 -22.71 23.62 25.60
C GLY A 581 -21.36 24.29 25.30
N PRO A 582 -21.04 24.61 24.02
CA PRO A 582 -19.76 25.22 23.67
C PRO A 582 -19.63 26.64 24.23
N GLU A 583 -18.40 27.06 24.58
CA GLU A 583 -18.18 28.50 24.78
C GLU A 583 -18.35 29.25 23.46
N PRO A 584 -18.95 30.46 23.48
CA PRO A 584 -19.01 31.31 22.29
C PRO A 584 -17.63 31.55 21.67
N THR A 585 -16.58 31.69 22.50
CA THR A 585 -15.18 31.84 22.06
C THR A 585 -14.55 30.57 21.51
N GLY A 586 -15.15 29.40 21.76
CA GLY A 586 -14.72 28.12 21.22
C GLY A 586 -15.35 27.78 19.86
N LEU A 587 -16.22 28.64 19.34
CA LEU A 587 -16.83 28.50 18.02
C LEU A 587 -16.28 29.56 17.06
N VAL A 588 -15.65 29.12 15.98
CA VAL A 588 -15.21 29.99 14.89
C VAL A 588 -16.15 29.78 13.70
N LEU A 589 -17.09 30.70 13.50
CA LEU A 589 -18.08 30.64 12.43
C LEU A 589 -17.78 31.73 11.38
N THR A 590 -17.68 31.34 10.11
CA THR A 590 -17.38 32.25 8.99
C THR A 590 -18.36 32.06 7.83
N GLY A 591 -18.65 33.14 7.11
CA GLY A 591 -19.65 33.14 6.03
C GLY A 591 -21.06 32.83 6.59
N ASP A 592 -21.79 31.95 5.90
CA ASP A 592 -23.13 31.52 6.29
C ASP A 592 -23.11 30.27 7.20
N ALA A 593 -21.99 30.01 7.89
CA ALA A 593 -21.88 28.88 8.80
C ALA A 593 -22.84 28.99 9.99
N SER A 594 -23.42 27.86 10.40
CA SER A 594 -24.28 27.78 11.59
C SER A 594 -24.11 26.42 12.27
N ILE A 595 -24.40 26.38 13.56
CA ILE A 595 -24.38 25.15 14.35
C ILE A 595 -25.56 25.09 15.32
N THR A 596 -26.26 23.96 15.37
CA THR A 596 -27.21 23.65 16.46
C THR A 596 -26.50 22.80 17.52
N HIS A 597 -26.79 23.06 18.78
CA HIS A 597 -26.18 22.37 19.91
C HIS A 597 -27.19 22.24 21.06
N GLU A 598 -28.40 21.79 20.74
CA GLU A 598 -29.46 21.64 21.74
C GLU A 598 -29.19 20.46 22.67
N ASP A 599 -29.70 20.54 23.90
CA ASP A 599 -29.55 19.54 24.95
C ASP A 599 -28.09 19.03 25.13
N PRO A 600 -27.10 19.90 25.45
CA PRO A 600 -25.74 19.45 25.71
C PRO A 600 -25.69 18.37 26.79
N LEU A 601 -24.76 17.43 26.66
CA LEU A 601 -24.57 16.40 27.67
C LEU A 601 -24.07 17.01 28.99
N ALA A 602 -24.45 16.41 30.13
CA ALA A 602 -23.97 16.86 31.44
C ALA A 602 -22.51 16.45 31.74
N GLY A 603 -21.97 15.50 30.97
CA GLY A 603 -20.61 14.99 31.08
C GLY A 603 -20.19 14.27 29.79
N PRO A 604 -18.92 13.85 29.68
CA PRO A 604 -18.44 13.10 28.53
C PRO A 604 -19.22 11.78 28.36
N PRO A 605 -19.48 11.35 27.12
CA PRO A 605 -20.06 10.04 26.85
C PRO A 605 -19.16 8.92 27.42
N SER A 606 -19.79 7.87 27.95
CA SER A 606 -19.13 6.74 28.62
C SER A 606 -18.57 5.70 27.67
#